data_AF-A0A6N9YL31-F1
#
_entry.id   AF-A0A6N9YL31-F1
#
_cell.length_a   1.000
_cell.length_b   1.000
_cell.length_c   1.000
_cell.angle_alpha   90.00
_cell.angle_beta   90.00
_cell.angle_gamma   90.00
#
_symmetry.space_group_name_H-M   'P 1'
#
loop_
_entity.id
_entity.type
_entity.pdbx_description
1 polymer ?
#
loop_
_entity_poly.entity_id
_entity_poly.type
_entity_poly.pdbx_seq_one_letter_code
_entity_poly.pdbx_strand_id
1 'polypeptide(L)'
;MTGSDLDAVKTERLLVRLPREADRNRFVDLFCNEDFMVFYPGVLTTEEAQDRFDHMVAVCQAVSFGKQPVVELSSGRVVGYTGVDYIDFEGKTWLEWGYRLVPECRGLGYATEASEALLAKAHQTYAGELLAIIAPENLASQNVCHKLGFTFWKQAPVQGDIRNLYTFLSENPPYRPGQPDHREQRAVYNGSGEQPSATDVGYRTGVAISHKLGEGGEHSPVQGFAAYSAFTTSA
;
A
#
# COMPACT_ATOMS: atom_id res chain seq x y z
N MET A 1 -11.30 15.94 23.61
CA MET A 1 -10.46 15.26 22.62
C MET A 1 -11.13 13.92 22.37
N THR A 2 -11.71 13.72 21.19
CA THR A 2 -12.26 12.41 20.79
C THR A 2 -11.09 11.47 20.47
N GLY A 3 -11.25 10.17 20.70
CA GLY A 3 -10.16 9.19 20.62
C GLY A 3 -9.43 9.09 19.27
N SER A 4 -9.92 9.72 18.19
CA SER A 4 -9.30 9.66 16.86
C SER A 4 -8.14 10.65 16.64
N ASP A 5 -7.95 11.65 17.51
CA ASP A 5 -6.84 12.60 17.39
C ASP A 5 -5.53 12.08 18.01
N LEU A 6 -5.58 11.03 18.84
CA LEU A 6 -4.38 10.41 19.44
C LEU A 6 -3.56 9.60 18.43
N ASP A 7 -4.17 9.23 17.30
CA ASP A 7 -3.53 8.44 16.25
C ASP A 7 -2.92 9.28 15.12
N ALA A 8 -3.14 10.59 15.11
CA ALA A 8 -2.58 11.46 14.09
C ALA A 8 -1.10 11.73 14.35
N VAL A 9 -0.30 11.84 13.28
CA VAL A 9 1.08 12.35 13.34
C VAL A 9 1.14 13.76 12.78
N LYS A 10 1.73 14.67 13.55
CA LYS A 10 1.91 16.07 13.18
C LYS A 10 3.39 16.34 12.95
N THR A 11 3.69 17.04 11.88
CA THR A 11 5.03 17.50 11.52
C THR A 11 5.08 19.03 11.62
N GLU A 12 6.16 19.64 11.12
CA GLU A 12 6.27 21.10 11.05
C GLU A 12 5.15 21.71 10.19
N ARG A 13 4.83 21.08 9.05
CA ARG A 13 3.93 21.67 8.04
C ARG A 13 2.66 20.87 7.81
N LEU A 14 2.62 19.60 8.25
CA LEU A 14 1.59 18.65 7.88
C LEU A 14 0.94 17.96 9.10
N LEU A 15 -0.28 17.51 8.89
CA LEU A 15 -0.99 16.58 9.76
C LEU A 15 -1.36 15.36 8.91
N VAL A 16 -0.90 14.18 9.31
CA VAL A 16 -1.33 12.90 8.74
C VAL A 16 -2.24 12.24 9.76
N ARG A 17 -3.45 11.88 9.35
CA ARG A 17 -4.49 11.38 10.25
C ARG A 17 -5.42 10.40 9.55
N LEU A 18 -6.19 9.64 10.33
CA LEU A 18 -7.22 8.75 9.79
C LEU A 18 -8.22 9.51 8.90
N PRO A 19 -8.73 8.87 7.82
CA PRO A 19 -9.76 9.44 6.97
C PRO A 19 -11.07 9.62 7.73
N ARG A 20 -11.80 10.68 7.39
CA ARG A 20 -13.09 11.05 7.98
C ARG A 20 -14.09 11.21 6.85
N GLU A 21 -15.36 10.99 7.12
CA GLU A 21 -16.43 11.13 6.11
C GLU A 21 -16.43 12.53 5.44
N ALA A 22 -16.05 13.59 6.18
CA ALA A 22 -15.90 14.94 5.63
C ALA A 22 -14.82 15.06 4.53
N ASP A 23 -13.91 14.10 4.41
CA ASP A 23 -12.87 14.07 3.37
C ASP A 23 -13.37 13.46 2.05
N ARG A 24 -14.50 12.73 2.07
CA ARG A 24 -14.98 11.90 0.95
C ARG A 24 -15.03 12.68 -0.36
N ASN A 25 -15.75 13.80 -0.38
CA ASN A 25 -15.89 14.63 -1.58
C ASN A 25 -14.53 15.07 -2.13
N ARG A 26 -13.61 15.45 -1.25
CA ARG A 26 -12.27 15.86 -1.65
C ARG A 26 -11.48 14.71 -2.27
N PHE A 27 -11.56 13.51 -1.72
CA PHE A 27 -10.88 12.35 -2.31
C PHE A 27 -11.51 11.89 -3.61
N VAL A 28 -12.85 11.94 -3.72
CA VAL A 28 -13.55 11.64 -4.97
C VAL A 28 -13.07 12.58 -6.07
N ASP A 29 -13.04 13.90 -5.81
CA ASP A 29 -12.51 14.89 -6.75
C ASP A 29 -11.06 14.59 -7.15
N LEU A 30 -10.23 14.20 -6.19
CA LEU A 30 -8.82 13.89 -6.43
C LEU A 30 -8.62 12.61 -7.25
N PHE A 31 -9.39 11.55 -6.98
CA PHE A 31 -9.28 10.29 -7.72
C PHE A 31 -9.85 10.39 -9.16
N CYS A 32 -10.73 11.34 -9.41
CA CYS A 32 -11.21 11.67 -10.76
C CYS A 32 -10.28 12.66 -11.51
N ASN A 33 -9.21 13.16 -10.89
CA ASN A 33 -8.34 14.19 -11.46
C ASN A 33 -7.06 13.59 -12.08
N GLU A 34 -6.83 13.87 -13.37
CA GLU A 34 -5.70 13.33 -14.13
C GLU A 34 -4.34 13.72 -13.54
N ASP A 35 -4.18 14.98 -13.15
CA ASP A 35 -2.91 15.45 -12.60
C ASP A 35 -2.58 14.77 -11.29
N PHE A 36 -3.58 14.53 -10.42
CA PHE A 36 -3.42 13.80 -9.17
C PHE A 36 -3.12 12.32 -9.44
N MET A 37 -3.86 11.69 -10.35
CA MET A 37 -3.75 10.28 -10.71
C MET A 37 -2.59 9.96 -11.66
N VAL A 38 -1.70 10.92 -11.95
CA VAL A 38 -0.51 10.69 -12.76
C VAL A 38 0.28 9.45 -12.28
N PHE A 39 0.71 8.62 -13.23
CA PHE A 39 1.31 7.28 -13.01
C PHE A 39 0.38 6.21 -12.43
N TYR A 40 -0.93 6.47 -12.33
CA TYR A 40 -1.94 5.43 -12.24
C TYR A 40 -2.44 5.07 -13.65
N PRO A 41 -2.95 3.85 -13.90
CA PRO A 41 -3.45 3.46 -15.23
C PRO A 41 -4.56 4.35 -15.82
N GLY A 42 -5.22 5.18 -15.01
CA GLY A 42 -6.25 6.13 -15.46
C GLY A 42 -6.84 6.94 -14.30
N VAL A 43 -7.79 7.83 -14.60
CA VAL A 43 -8.65 8.41 -13.56
C VAL A 43 -9.77 7.45 -13.21
N LEU A 44 -10.32 7.57 -12.02
CA LEU A 44 -11.49 6.82 -11.61
C LEU A 44 -12.76 7.54 -12.05
N THR A 45 -13.81 6.79 -12.34
CA THR A 45 -15.17 7.32 -12.32
C THR A 45 -15.56 7.74 -10.90
N THR A 46 -16.61 8.55 -10.76
CA THR A 46 -17.11 8.95 -9.43
C THR A 46 -17.46 7.73 -8.56
N GLU A 47 -18.07 6.70 -9.12
CA GLU A 47 -18.44 5.47 -8.40
C GLU A 47 -17.19 4.73 -7.90
N GLU A 48 -16.23 4.46 -8.80
CA GLU A 48 -14.96 3.83 -8.42
C GLU A 48 -14.17 4.67 -7.40
N ALA A 49 -14.28 5.99 -7.45
CA ALA A 49 -13.64 6.90 -6.50
C ALA A 49 -14.31 6.86 -5.11
N GLN A 50 -15.63 6.66 -5.05
CA GLN A 50 -16.35 6.42 -3.79
C GLN A 50 -15.89 5.10 -3.18
N ASP A 51 -15.83 4.03 -3.99
CA ASP A 51 -15.35 2.72 -3.56
C ASP A 51 -13.88 2.78 -3.11
N ARG A 52 -13.05 3.58 -3.79
CA ARG A 52 -11.65 3.81 -3.39
C ARG A 52 -11.57 4.45 -2.01
N PHE A 53 -12.45 5.40 -1.72
CA PHE A 53 -12.48 6.05 -0.41
C PHE A 53 -12.96 5.09 0.68
N ASP A 54 -13.99 4.29 0.42
CA ASP A 54 -14.47 3.27 1.36
C ASP A 54 -13.39 2.23 1.67
N HIS A 55 -12.67 1.76 0.65
CA HIS A 55 -11.51 0.89 0.81
C HIS A 55 -10.41 1.54 1.66
N MET A 56 -10.09 2.81 1.40
CA MET A 56 -9.10 3.56 2.19
C MET A 56 -9.49 3.64 3.68
N VAL A 57 -10.77 3.86 3.97
CA VAL A 57 -11.32 3.84 5.34
C VAL A 57 -11.18 2.44 5.95
N ALA A 58 -11.58 1.39 5.24
CA ALA A 58 -11.51 0.01 5.70
C ALA A 58 -10.07 -0.44 6.01
N VAL A 59 -9.11 -0.13 5.13
CA VAL A 59 -7.68 -0.43 5.38
C VAL A 59 -7.18 0.31 6.61
N CYS A 60 -7.56 1.57 6.81
CA CYS A 60 -7.16 2.32 8.00
C CYS A 60 -7.76 1.78 9.30
N GLN A 61 -8.88 1.05 9.25
CA GLN A 61 -9.43 0.34 10.41
C GLN A 61 -8.64 -0.95 10.74
N ALA A 62 -8.10 -1.62 9.72
CA ALA A 62 -7.32 -2.85 9.86
C ALA A 62 -5.82 -2.60 10.14
N VAL A 63 -5.26 -1.52 9.59
CA VAL A 63 -3.83 -1.17 9.64
C VAL A 63 -3.67 0.28 10.11
N SER A 64 -3.01 0.47 11.25
CA SER A 64 -2.86 1.78 11.92
C SER A 64 -2.09 2.84 11.12
N PHE A 65 -1.43 2.43 10.03
CA PHE A 65 -0.67 3.24 9.08
C PHE A 65 -1.11 2.99 7.62
N GLY A 66 -2.38 2.59 7.41
CA GLY A 66 -3.00 2.59 6.09
C GLY A 66 -2.93 3.96 5.40
N LYS A 67 -3.29 4.05 4.12
CA LYS A 67 -3.28 5.32 3.36
C LYS A 67 -4.15 6.37 4.04
N GLN A 68 -3.50 7.36 4.64
CA GLN A 68 -4.09 8.40 5.48
C GLN A 68 -4.01 9.76 4.79
N PRO A 69 -5.06 10.60 4.90
CA PRO A 69 -5.02 11.97 4.43
C PRO A 69 -3.84 12.77 4.98
N VAL A 70 -3.18 13.49 4.09
CA VAL A 70 -2.17 14.50 4.40
C VAL A 70 -2.84 15.87 4.34
N VAL A 71 -2.89 16.56 5.47
CA VAL A 71 -3.48 17.90 5.61
C VAL A 71 -2.36 18.92 5.78
N GLU A 72 -2.36 19.95 4.95
CA GLU A 72 -1.45 21.08 5.12
C GLU A 72 -1.93 21.98 6.25
N LEU A 73 -1.09 22.23 7.25
CA LEU A 73 -1.47 22.94 8.47
C LEU A 73 -1.84 24.40 8.23
N SER A 74 -1.17 25.07 7.29
CA SER A 74 -1.39 26.51 7.00
C SER A 74 -2.74 26.77 6.36
N SER A 75 -3.22 25.86 5.49
CA SER A 75 -4.47 26.01 4.75
C SER A 75 -5.62 25.16 5.31
N GLY A 76 -5.31 24.14 6.12
CA GLY A 76 -6.28 23.15 6.60
C GLY A 76 -6.79 22.21 5.51
N ARG A 77 -6.22 22.24 4.30
CA ARG A 77 -6.69 21.47 3.15
C ARG A 77 -6.03 20.09 3.12
N VAL A 78 -6.80 19.07 2.71
CA VAL A 78 -6.25 17.78 2.30
C VAL A 78 -5.52 17.96 0.97
N VAL A 79 -4.21 17.72 0.99
CA VAL A 79 -3.29 17.86 -0.14
C VAL A 79 -2.88 16.51 -0.74
N GLY A 80 -3.35 15.40 -0.17
CA GLY A 80 -3.08 14.06 -0.69
C GLY A 80 -3.18 12.99 0.38
N TYR A 81 -2.42 11.90 0.22
CA TYR A 81 -2.33 10.80 1.18
C TYR A 81 -0.92 10.20 1.25
N THR A 82 -0.64 9.49 2.34
CA THR A 82 0.50 8.57 2.49
C THR A 82 0.14 7.40 3.40
N GLY A 83 0.75 6.23 3.19
CA GLY A 83 0.58 5.04 4.02
C GLY A 83 0.46 3.77 3.18
N VAL A 84 0.03 2.68 3.81
CA VAL A 84 -0.05 1.38 3.15
C VAL A 84 -1.40 1.03 2.55
N ASP A 85 -1.36 0.19 1.53
CA ASP A 85 -2.48 -0.61 1.03
C ASP A 85 -2.05 -2.07 0.88
N TYR A 86 -3.00 -2.98 0.68
CA TYR A 86 -2.69 -4.37 0.38
C TYR A 86 -2.45 -4.57 -1.12
N ILE A 87 -1.48 -5.41 -1.48
CA ILE A 87 -1.30 -5.87 -2.85
C ILE A 87 -0.83 -7.32 -2.88
N ASP A 88 -1.42 -8.11 -3.77
CA ASP A 88 -0.93 -9.46 -4.07
C ASP A 88 0.15 -9.39 -5.15
N PHE A 89 1.34 -9.89 -4.82
CA PHE A 89 2.49 -9.94 -5.73
C PHE A 89 3.29 -11.23 -5.48
N GLU A 90 3.53 -11.98 -6.56
CA GLU A 90 4.26 -13.27 -6.53
C GLU A 90 3.72 -14.27 -5.50
N GLY A 91 2.40 -14.39 -5.40
CA GLY A 91 1.74 -15.36 -4.52
C GLY A 91 1.74 -14.99 -3.03
N LYS A 92 2.13 -13.76 -2.68
CA LYS A 92 2.10 -13.22 -1.32
C LYS A 92 1.35 -11.88 -1.29
N THR A 93 0.58 -11.66 -0.23
CA THR A 93 0.03 -10.34 0.09
C THR A 93 1.08 -9.48 0.78
N TRP A 94 1.33 -8.30 0.24
CA TRP A 94 2.26 -7.29 0.73
C TRP A 94 1.51 -6.07 1.27
N LEU A 95 2.14 -5.36 2.20
CA LEU A 95 1.79 -3.97 2.50
C LEU A 95 2.60 -3.06 1.57
N GLU A 96 1.91 -2.43 0.62
CA GLU A 96 2.48 -1.48 -0.33
C GLU A 96 2.43 -0.07 0.23
N TRP A 97 3.58 0.53 0.49
CA TRP A 97 3.72 1.91 0.91
C TRP A 97 3.68 2.85 -0.29
N GLY A 98 2.70 3.75 -0.29
CA GLY A 98 2.51 4.72 -1.35
C GLY A 98 2.10 6.09 -0.82
N TYR A 99 2.33 7.10 -1.63
CA TYR A 99 1.89 8.47 -1.38
C TYR A 99 1.49 9.13 -2.70
N ARG A 100 0.61 10.12 -2.59
CA ARG A 100 0.20 10.94 -3.72
C ARG A 100 -0.19 12.31 -3.23
N LEU A 101 0.28 13.34 -3.91
CA LEU A 101 0.03 14.74 -3.59
C LEU A 101 -0.52 15.48 -4.79
N VAL A 102 -1.32 16.50 -4.51
CA VAL A 102 -1.76 17.47 -5.51
C VAL A 102 -0.57 18.17 -6.17
N PRO A 103 -0.67 18.56 -7.46
CA PRO A 103 0.44 19.12 -8.23
C PRO A 103 1.15 20.29 -7.55
N GLU A 104 0.39 21.22 -6.98
CA GLU A 104 0.90 22.42 -6.32
C GLU A 104 1.72 22.14 -5.04
N CYS A 105 1.61 20.92 -4.49
CA CYS A 105 2.37 20.49 -3.32
C CYS A 105 3.56 19.57 -3.64
N ARG A 106 3.80 19.28 -4.94
CA ARG A 106 4.96 18.48 -5.37
C ARG A 106 6.23 19.33 -5.31
N GLY A 107 7.37 18.69 -5.07
CA GLY A 107 8.67 19.37 -4.96
C GLY A 107 8.91 20.15 -3.65
N LEU A 108 7.89 20.32 -2.79
CA LEU A 108 8.01 21.00 -1.49
C LEU A 108 8.56 20.12 -0.35
N GLY A 109 8.83 18.85 -0.64
CA GLY A 109 9.27 17.86 0.35
C GLY A 109 8.14 17.21 1.16
N TYR A 110 6.87 17.57 0.92
CA TYR A 110 5.72 17.07 1.69
C TYR A 110 5.56 15.55 1.65
N ALA A 111 5.86 14.91 0.52
CA ALA A 111 5.75 13.45 0.41
C ALA A 111 6.74 12.74 1.33
N THR A 112 7.98 13.23 1.39
CA THR A 112 9.01 12.75 2.31
C THR A 112 8.60 13.03 3.75
N GLU A 113 8.30 14.29 4.10
CA GLU A 113 7.94 14.68 5.47
C GLU A 113 6.74 13.88 6.03
N ALA A 114 5.66 13.77 5.27
CA ALA A 114 4.48 13.02 5.70
C ALA A 114 4.77 11.52 5.85
N SER A 115 5.52 10.95 4.90
CA SER A 115 5.81 9.52 4.90
C SER A 115 6.82 9.14 5.99
N GLU A 116 7.83 9.96 6.25
CA GLU A 116 8.78 9.76 7.37
C GLU A 116 8.04 9.71 8.71
N ALA A 117 7.14 10.66 8.94
CA ALA A 117 6.37 10.72 10.18
C ALA A 117 5.45 9.50 10.36
N LEU A 118 4.74 9.08 9.30
CA LEU A 118 3.85 7.93 9.38
C LEU A 118 4.62 6.60 9.44
N LEU A 119 5.77 6.47 8.74
CA LEU A 119 6.66 5.31 8.86
C LEU A 119 7.19 5.17 10.29
N ALA A 120 7.63 6.27 10.90
CA ALA A 120 8.09 6.28 12.29
C ALA A 120 7.02 5.79 13.27
N LYS A 121 5.74 6.08 12.99
CA LYS A 121 4.60 5.49 13.73
C LYS A 121 4.45 3.99 13.40
N ALA A 122 4.47 3.63 12.12
CA ALA A 122 4.32 2.24 11.67
C ALA A 122 5.33 1.30 12.33
N HIS A 123 6.59 1.75 12.46
CA HIS A 123 7.67 1.03 13.14
C HIS A 123 7.40 0.66 14.59
N GLN A 124 6.53 1.37 15.29
CA GLN A 124 6.20 1.08 16.67
C GLN A 124 5.25 -0.12 16.80
N THR A 125 4.51 -0.42 15.73
CA THR A 125 3.43 -1.42 15.74
C THR A 125 3.61 -2.55 14.73
N TYR A 126 4.51 -2.40 13.77
CA TYR A 126 4.69 -3.35 12.67
C TYR A 126 6.14 -3.83 12.56
N ALA A 127 6.30 -5.16 12.57
CA ALA A 127 7.53 -5.86 12.29
C ALA A 127 7.34 -6.66 10.99
N GLY A 128 8.08 -6.31 9.94
CA GLY A 128 7.94 -6.94 8.63
C GLY A 128 8.49 -6.10 7.50
N GLU A 129 8.32 -6.60 6.28
CA GLU A 129 8.77 -5.94 5.06
C GLU A 129 7.62 -5.18 4.38
N LEU A 130 7.88 -3.91 4.08
CA LEU A 130 7.03 -3.08 3.24
C LEU A 130 7.56 -3.11 1.81
N LEU A 131 6.65 -3.05 0.84
CA LEU A 131 6.93 -2.93 -0.58
C LEU A 131 6.63 -1.51 -1.05
N ALA A 132 7.40 -0.95 -1.96
CA ALA A 132 7.01 0.22 -2.72
C ALA A 132 7.14 -0.10 -4.22
N ILE A 133 6.14 0.29 -4.99
CA ILE A 133 6.00 -0.06 -6.42
C ILE A 133 5.97 1.24 -7.21
N ILE A 134 6.98 1.45 -8.05
CA ILE A 134 7.18 2.75 -8.70
C ILE A 134 7.42 2.55 -10.20
N ALA A 135 6.74 3.34 -11.03
CA ALA A 135 7.01 3.37 -12.47
C ALA A 135 8.47 3.79 -12.75
N PRO A 136 9.21 3.11 -13.64
CA PRO A 136 10.63 3.40 -13.90
C PRO A 136 10.92 4.86 -14.28
N GLU A 137 9.98 5.53 -14.93
CA GLU A 137 10.03 6.93 -15.35
C GLU A 137 9.73 7.93 -14.22
N ASN A 138 9.14 7.48 -13.10
CA ASN A 138 8.78 8.34 -11.97
C ASN A 138 9.99 8.54 -11.03
N LEU A 139 10.99 9.28 -11.53
CA LEU A 139 12.24 9.56 -10.80
C LEU A 139 12.00 10.32 -9.48
N ALA A 140 10.97 11.19 -9.43
CA ALA A 140 10.62 11.92 -8.23
C ALA A 140 10.20 10.98 -7.09
N SER A 141 9.37 9.98 -7.40
CA SER A 141 8.94 8.97 -6.41
C SER A 141 10.10 8.06 -5.99
N GLN A 142 10.98 7.67 -6.92
CA GLN A 142 12.18 6.88 -6.58
C GLN A 142 13.10 7.64 -5.61
N ASN A 143 13.31 8.94 -5.83
CA ASN A 143 14.10 9.79 -4.92
C ASN A 143 13.48 9.89 -3.52
N VAL A 144 12.16 10.03 -3.42
CA VAL A 144 11.48 10.05 -2.12
C VAL A 144 11.58 8.68 -1.46
N CYS A 145 11.35 7.59 -2.19
CA CYS A 145 11.48 6.21 -1.70
C CYS A 145 12.88 5.95 -1.10
N HIS A 146 13.94 6.37 -1.78
CA HIS A 146 15.30 6.30 -1.25
C HIS A 146 15.52 7.13 0.01
N LYS A 147 15.00 8.36 0.08
CA LYS A 147 15.09 9.19 1.31
C LYS A 147 14.40 8.55 2.50
N LEU A 148 13.30 7.84 2.26
CA LEU A 148 12.57 7.07 3.28
C LEU A 148 13.32 5.80 3.73
N GLY A 149 14.47 5.48 3.14
CA GLY A 149 15.28 4.32 3.50
C GLY A 149 14.88 3.03 2.80
N PHE A 150 13.97 3.06 1.83
CA PHE A 150 13.66 1.90 1.00
C PHE A 150 14.84 1.59 0.07
N THR A 151 15.12 0.30 -0.10
CA THR A 151 16.20 -0.21 -0.96
C THR A 151 15.62 -0.84 -2.21
N PHE A 152 16.22 -0.57 -3.38
CA PHE A 152 15.82 -1.23 -4.62
C PHE A 152 15.98 -2.75 -4.46
N TRP A 153 14.93 -3.48 -4.83
CA TRP A 153 14.91 -4.93 -4.80
C TRP A 153 15.08 -5.52 -6.20
N LYS A 154 14.14 -5.21 -7.11
CA LYS A 154 14.15 -5.70 -8.49
C LYS A 154 13.21 -4.89 -9.38
N GLN A 155 13.32 -5.11 -10.68
CA GLN A 155 12.32 -4.69 -11.64
C GLN A 155 11.47 -5.90 -12.04
N ALA A 156 10.14 -5.77 -12.04
CA ALA A 156 9.22 -6.87 -12.35
C ALA A 156 7.90 -6.34 -12.92
N PRO A 157 7.15 -7.16 -13.69
CA PRO A 157 5.80 -6.82 -14.11
C PRO A 157 4.86 -6.83 -12.90
N VAL A 158 4.14 -5.73 -12.70
CA VAL A 158 3.04 -5.61 -11.73
C VAL A 158 1.82 -5.15 -12.49
N GLN A 159 0.76 -5.97 -12.49
CA GLN A 159 -0.50 -5.68 -13.20
C GLN A 159 -0.30 -5.36 -14.70
N GLY A 160 0.66 -6.02 -15.35
CA GLY A 160 0.93 -5.88 -16.78
C GLY A 160 2.04 -4.87 -17.12
N ASP A 161 2.41 -3.99 -16.20
CA ASP A 161 3.44 -2.98 -16.44
C ASP A 161 4.74 -3.26 -15.70
N ILE A 162 5.86 -2.90 -16.31
CA ILE A 162 7.16 -2.96 -15.65
C ILE A 162 7.25 -1.90 -14.54
N ARG A 163 7.62 -2.32 -13.33
CA ARG A 163 7.78 -1.48 -12.14
C ARG A 163 9.11 -1.72 -11.46
N ASN A 164 9.69 -0.65 -10.91
CA ASN A 164 10.81 -0.73 -9.97
C ASN A 164 10.23 -1.01 -8.58
N LEU A 165 10.64 -2.12 -7.99
CA LEU A 165 10.21 -2.57 -6.67
C LEU A 165 11.30 -2.25 -5.65
N TYR A 166 10.87 -1.66 -4.54
CA TYR A 166 11.73 -1.33 -3.41
C TYR A 166 11.18 -1.98 -2.15
N THR A 167 12.06 -2.40 -1.25
CA THR A 167 11.67 -2.97 0.04
C THR A 167 12.22 -2.17 1.19
N PHE A 168 11.49 -2.20 2.29
CA PHE A 168 11.88 -1.60 3.55
C PHE A 168 11.59 -2.58 4.69
N LEU A 169 12.61 -2.92 5.46
CA LEU A 169 12.47 -3.83 6.59
C LEU A 169 12.28 -3.03 7.87
N SER A 170 11.13 -3.20 8.53
CA SER A 170 10.92 -2.69 9.88
C SER A 170 11.50 -3.68 10.89
N GLU A 171 12.73 -3.42 11.37
CA GLU A 171 13.47 -4.25 12.33
C GLU A 171 13.01 -4.06 13.80
N ASN A 172 11.72 -3.86 14.05
CA ASN A 172 11.20 -3.77 15.43
C ASN A 172 10.41 -5.03 15.78
N PRO A 173 11.06 -6.19 16.00
CA PRO A 173 10.33 -7.38 16.39
C PRO A 173 9.67 -7.12 17.76
N PRO A 174 8.43 -7.57 18.03
CA PRO A 174 8.09 -7.86 19.41
C PRO A 174 9.15 -8.84 19.92
N TYR A 175 9.85 -8.49 20.99
CA TYR A 175 10.83 -9.38 21.63
C TYR A 175 10.23 -10.79 21.77
N ARG A 176 10.80 -11.76 21.04
CA ARG A 176 10.47 -13.18 21.16
C ARG A 176 11.76 -13.93 21.50
N PRO A 177 11.94 -14.44 22.73
CA PRO A 177 13.08 -15.27 23.05
C PRO A 177 13.13 -16.50 22.13
N GLY A 178 14.24 -16.69 21.41
CA GLY A 178 14.55 -17.96 20.72
C GLY A 178 14.29 -18.06 19.22
N GLN A 179 14.05 -16.97 18.47
CA GLN A 179 14.08 -17.01 16.99
C GLN A 179 15.46 -16.61 16.43
N PRO A 180 15.97 -17.29 15.39
CA PRO A 180 17.24 -16.93 14.74
C PRO A 180 17.15 -15.58 14.00
N ASP A 181 18.31 -14.93 13.86
CA ASP A 181 18.49 -13.62 13.22
C ASP A 181 18.18 -13.67 11.72
N HIS A 182 17.28 -12.79 11.25
CA HIS A 182 16.85 -12.68 9.86
C HIS A 182 17.97 -12.25 8.90
N ARG A 183 19.08 -11.71 9.41
CA ARG A 183 20.28 -11.37 8.62
C ARG A 183 20.94 -12.59 7.98
N GLU A 184 20.73 -13.78 8.54
CA GLU A 184 21.29 -15.03 8.00
C GLU A 184 20.56 -15.54 6.75
N GLN A 185 19.28 -15.15 6.54
CA GLN A 185 18.52 -15.58 5.36
C GLN A 185 18.84 -14.77 4.08
N ARG A 186 19.33 -13.53 4.23
CA ARG A 186 19.74 -12.70 3.07
C ARG A 186 21.03 -13.17 2.39
N ALA A 187 21.87 -13.95 3.07
CA ALA A 187 23.07 -14.53 2.46
C ALA A 187 22.74 -15.66 1.45
N VAL A 188 21.59 -16.31 1.60
CA VAL A 188 21.20 -17.45 0.74
C VAL A 188 20.72 -16.98 -0.64
N TYR A 189 20.12 -15.79 -0.75
CA TYR A 189 19.58 -15.29 -2.03
C TYR A 189 20.65 -14.69 -2.95
N ASN A 190 21.76 -14.19 -2.40
CA ASN A 190 22.84 -13.54 -3.18
C ASN A 190 24.06 -14.47 -3.43
N GLY A 191 23.94 -15.76 -3.13
CA GLY A 191 25.09 -16.65 -3.00
C GLY A 191 24.94 -18.06 -3.58
N SER A 192 24.10 -18.30 -4.59
CA SER A 192 24.19 -19.51 -5.42
C SER A 192 23.33 -19.36 -6.67
N GLY A 193 23.98 -19.23 -7.82
CA GLY A 193 23.32 -19.41 -9.11
C GLY A 193 22.96 -20.89 -9.29
N GLU A 194 21.78 -21.29 -8.84
CA GLU A 194 21.06 -22.50 -9.26
C GLU A 194 19.62 -22.41 -8.73
N GLN A 195 18.63 -22.46 -9.64
CA GLN A 195 17.22 -22.51 -9.26
C GLN A 195 16.83 -23.93 -8.83
N PRO A 196 16.16 -24.14 -7.68
CA PRO A 196 15.59 -25.44 -7.35
C PRO A 196 14.25 -25.67 -8.07
N SER A 197 14.11 -26.86 -8.64
CA SER A 197 12.94 -27.35 -9.36
C SER A 197 11.74 -27.61 -8.44
N ALA A 198 10.54 -27.39 -8.97
CA ALA A 198 9.27 -27.60 -8.29
C ALA A 198 8.96 -29.09 -8.06
N THR A 199 9.22 -29.59 -6.85
CA THR A 199 8.50 -30.72 -6.24
C THR A 199 8.76 -30.70 -4.74
N ASP A 200 7.82 -30.15 -3.97
CA ASP A 200 7.34 -30.71 -2.68
C ASP A 200 6.37 -29.73 -2.02
N VAL A 201 5.08 -29.94 -2.27
CA VAL A 201 3.97 -29.33 -1.51
C VAL A 201 3.22 -30.46 -0.83
N GLY A 202 3.03 -30.35 0.48
CA GLY A 202 2.19 -31.27 1.22
C GLY A 202 1.64 -30.65 2.50
N TYR A 203 0.54 -29.90 2.41
CA TYR A 203 -0.39 -29.78 3.54
C TYR A 203 -1.84 -29.81 3.05
N ARG A 204 -2.60 -30.71 3.67
CA ARG A 204 -3.97 -31.14 3.33
C ARG A 204 -5.03 -30.17 3.87
N THR A 205 -6.11 -30.02 3.12
CA THR A 205 -7.34 -29.26 3.43
C THR A 205 -8.46 -30.15 4.01
N GLY A 206 -9.38 -29.52 4.74
CA GLY A 206 -10.73 -29.96 5.12
C GLY A 206 -11.36 -28.82 5.92
N VAL A 207 -12.55 -28.27 5.62
CA VAL A 207 -13.89 -28.88 5.60
C VAL A 207 -14.82 -28.03 4.70
N ALA A 208 -15.74 -28.68 4.00
CA ALA A 208 -16.75 -28.08 3.11
C ALA A 208 -18.11 -27.83 3.80
N ILE A 209 -18.84 -26.78 3.38
CA ILE A 209 -20.30 -26.64 3.55
C ILE A 209 -20.88 -25.98 2.27
N SER A 210 -22.00 -26.51 1.79
CA SER A 210 -22.51 -26.35 0.41
C SER A 210 -23.74 -25.43 0.26
N HIS A 211 -23.88 -24.88 -0.97
CA HIS A 211 -25.08 -24.39 -1.72
C HIS A 211 -25.71 -23.04 -1.31
N LYS A 212 -26.18 -22.15 -2.21
CA LYS A 212 -26.94 -22.31 -3.48
C LYS A 212 -26.71 -21.13 -4.45
N LEU A 213 -26.73 -21.39 -5.77
CA LEU A 213 -26.58 -20.44 -6.88
C LEU A 213 -27.89 -19.72 -7.25
N GLY A 214 -27.76 -18.49 -7.76
CA GLY A 214 -28.77 -17.72 -8.51
C GLY A 214 -28.07 -16.87 -9.58
N GLU A 215 -28.64 -16.85 -10.79
CA GLU A 215 -28.04 -16.46 -12.07
C GLU A 215 -28.03 -14.94 -12.36
N GLY A 216 -27.09 -14.51 -13.22
CA GLY A 216 -27.35 -13.49 -14.27
C GLY A 216 -26.63 -12.13 -14.14
N GLY A 217 -25.76 -11.81 -15.11
CA GLY A 217 -25.30 -10.45 -15.41
C GLY A 217 -23.83 -10.36 -15.86
N GLU A 218 -23.60 -10.30 -17.17
CA GLU A 218 -22.29 -10.02 -17.77
C GLU A 218 -21.82 -8.60 -17.42
N HIS A 219 -20.73 -8.48 -16.65
CA HIS A 219 -19.96 -7.26 -16.50
C HIS A 219 -18.48 -7.56 -16.76
N SER A 220 -17.89 -6.72 -17.62
CA SER A 220 -16.45 -6.68 -17.91
C SER A 220 -15.64 -6.42 -16.63
N PRO A 221 -14.55 -7.16 -16.34
CA PRO A 221 -13.81 -7.01 -15.10
C PRO A 221 -12.96 -5.73 -15.13
N VAL A 222 -13.24 -4.83 -14.19
CA VAL A 222 -12.45 -3.64 -13.89
C VAL A 222 -11.09 -4.08 -13.34
N GLN A 223 -10.02 -3.73 -14.04
CA GLN A 223 -8.64 -3.99 -13.63
C GLN A 223 -8.24 -3.00 -12.53
N GLY A 224 -7.93 -3.52 -11.34
CA GLY A 224 -7.16 -2.76 -10.34
C GLY A 224 -7.85 -2.42 -9.01
N PHE A 225 -8.55 -3.37 -8.38
CA PHE A 225 -8.69 -3.42 -6.92
C PHE A 225 -8.44 -4.85 -6.46
N ALA A 226 -7.20 -5.15 -6.11
CA ALA A 226 -6.84 -6.46 -5.58
C ALA A 226 -7.27 -6.55 -4.10
N ALA A 227 -8.54 -6.90 -3.90
CA ALA A 227 -9.02 -7.65 -2.75
C ALA A 227 -10.24 -8.46 -3.20
N TYR A 228 -10.04 -9.43 -4.11
CA TYR A 228 -11.04 -10.43 -4.43
C TYR A 228 -10.65 -11.77 -3.81
N SER A 229 -11.32 -12.13 -2.73
CA SER A 229 -11.52 -13.53 -2.36
C SER A 229 -12.60 -14.10 -3.28
N ALA A 230 -12.22 -14.92 -4.26
CA ALA A 230 -13.16 -15.77 -4.99
C ALA A 230 -12.51 -17.13 -5.29
N PHE A 231 -13.04 -18.18 -4.66
CA PHE A 231 -12.82 -19.56 -5.08
C PHE A 231 -13.67 -19.83 -6.32
N THR A 232 -13.03 -20.20 -7.43
CA THR A 232 -13.65 -21.00 -8.48
C THR A 232 -12.69 -22.12 -8.87
N THR A 233 -13.16 -23.35 -8.79
CA THR A 233 -12.53 -24.49 -9.46
C THR A 233 -13.61 -25.13 -10.31
N SER A 234 -13.44 -25.07 -11.62
CA SER A 234 -14.24 -25.83 -12.58
C SER A 234 -13.87 -27.31 -12.50
N ALA A 235 -14.88 -28.15 -12.64
CA ALA A 235 -14.77 -29.41 -13.37
C ALA A 235 -15.53 -29.24 -14.69
#